data_AF-A0AA96MHQ6-F1
#
_entry.id   AF-A0AA96MHQ6-F1
#
_cell.length_a   1.000
_cell.length_b   1.000
_cell.length_c   1.000
_cell.angle_alpha   90.00
_cell.angle_beta   90.00
_cell.angle_gamma   90.00
#
_symmetry.space_group_name_H-M   'P 1'
#
loop_
_entity.id
_entity.type
_entity.pdbx_description
1 polymer ?
#
loop_
_entity_poly.entity_id
_entity_poly.type
_entity_poly.pdbx_seq_one_letter_code
_entity_poly.pdbx_strand_id
1 'polypeptide(L)'
;MYRIVKRRLMYRNTARPDMNEGCPEKLDWAFVKWVWNYKLRSCMITLGRLQQAAAHQQVIILTSRRQVKELLRSFAGRGRAM
;
A
#
# COMPACT_ATOMS: atom_id res chain seq x y z
N MET A 1 5.68 -8.47 5.90
CA MET A 1 5.54 -9.86 5.41
C MET A 1 4.27 -10.56 5.89
N TYR A 2 3.89 -10.49 7.19
CA TYR A 2 2.66 -11.09 7.73
C TYR A 2 1.39 -10.91 6.88
N ARG A 3 1.11 -9.70 6.38
CA ARG A 3 -0.10 -9.43 5.58
C ARG A 3 -0.13 -10.20 4.25
N ILE A 4 1.03 -10.48 3.66
CA ILE A 4 1.15 -11.22 2.40
C ILE A 4 0.85 -12.69 2.65
N VAL A 5 1.49 -13.27 3.67
CA VAL A 5 1.23 -14.66 4.10
C VAL A 5 -0.22 -14.86 4.53
N LYS A 6 -0.78 -13.91 5.29
CA LYS A 6 -2.20 -13.96 5.69
C LYS A 6 -3.14 -14.00 4.48
N ARG A 7 -2.90 -13.13 3.49
CA ARG A 7 -3.71 -13.11 2.25
C ARG A 7 -3.57 -14.42 1.48
N ARG A 8 -2.35 -14.95 1.38
CA ARG A 8 -2.10 -16.24 0.74
C ARG A 8 -2.90 -17.38 1.35
N LEU A 9 -2.96 -17.44 2.68
CA LEU A 9 -3.73 -18.46 3.40
C LEU A 9 -5.24 -18.25 3.25
N MET A 10 -5.70 -17.00 3.32
CA MET A 10 -7.12 -16.64 3.23
C MET A 10 -7.71 -16.90 1.84
N TYR A 11 -6.95 -16.65 0.77
CA TYR A 11 -7.39 -16.79 -0.62
C TYR A 11 -6.75 -18.02 -1.29
N ARG A 12 -6.40 -19.04 -0.50
CA ARG A 12 -5.86 -20.28 -1.05
C ARG A 12 -6.96 -20.96 -1.87
N ASN A 13 -6.74 -21.07 -3.19
CA ASN A 13 -7.68 -21.60 -4.19
C ASN A 13 -8.86 -20.67 -4.54
N THR A 14 -8.81 -19.39 -4.16
CA THR A 14 -9.82 -18.41 -4.55
C THR A 14 -9.16 -17.18 -5.14
N ALA A 15 -9.71 -16.63 -6.23
CA ALA A 15 -9.24 -15.35 -6.74
C ALA A 15 -9.56 -14.26 -5.70
N ARG A 16 -8.60 -13.36 -5.47
CA ARG A 16 -8.89 -12.17 -4.66
C ARG A 16 -9.96 -11.34 -5.40
N PRO A 17 -10.95 -10.77 -4.70
CA PRO A 17 -11.97 -9.95 -5.34
C PRO A 17 -11.39 -8.70 -6.01
N ASP A 18 -10.18 -8.27 -5.61
CA ASP A 18 -9.39 -7.21 -6.25
C ASP A 18 -8.53 -7.67 -7.44
N MET A 19 -8.49 -8.98 -7.74
CA MET A 19 -7.75 -9.55 -8.87
C MET A 19 -8.69 -10.02 -9.97
N ASN A 20 -8.20 -10.00 -11.21
CA ASN A 20 -8.95 -10.53 -12.34
C ASN A 20 -9.26 -12.03 -12.17
N GLU A 21 -10.44 -12.44 -12.62
CA GLU A 21 -10.87 -13.84 -12.61
C GLU A 21 -9.86 -14.73 -13.35
N GLY A 22 -9.64 -15.94 -12.83
CA GLY A 22 -8.69 -16.90 -13.40
C GLY A 22 -7.21 -16.63 -13.13
N CYS A 23 -6.85 -15.62 -12.33
CA CYS A 23 -5.45 -15.36 -11.97
C CYS A 23 -5.10 -16.05 -10.63
N PRO A 24 -4.43 -17.22 -10.63
CA PRO A 24 -3.92 -17.79 -9.41
C PRO A 24 -2.87 -16.85 -8.82
N GLU A 25 -2.98 -16.55 -7.54
CA GLU A 25 -1.97 -15.73 -6.88
C GLU A 25 -0.60 -16.42 -7.04
N LYS A 26 0.38 -15.73 -7.64
CA LYS A 26 1.76 -16.21 -7.72
C LYS A 26 2.57 -15.59 -6.59
N LEU A 27 2.89 -16.41 -5.60
CA LEU A 27 3.73 -16.02 -4.46
C LEU A 27 5.05 -16.79 -4.52
N ASP A 28 5.76 -16.66 -5.64
CA ASP A 28 7.04 -17.33 -5.84
C ASP A 28 8.13 -16.74 -4.94
N TRP A 29 9.20 -17.49 -4.70
CA TRP A 29 10.33 -17.03 -3.88
C TRP A 29 10.94 -15.71 -4.41
N ALA A 30 10.98 -15.54 -5.73
CA ALA A 30 11.42 -14.30 -6.37
C ALA A 30 10.55 -13.11 -5.96
N PHE A 31 9.23 -13.28 -5.88
CA PHE A 31 8.30 -12.25 -5.45
C PHE A 31 8.52 -11.88 -3.98
N VAL A 32 8.68 -12.88 -3.10
CA VAL A 32 8.94 -12.65 -1.67
C VAL A 32 10.25 -11.88 -1.46
N LYS A 33 11.33 -12.31 -2.14
CA LYS A 33 12.63 -11.62 -2.10
C LYS A 33 12.51 -10.18 -2.63
N TRP A 34 11.77 -9.98 -3.72
CA TRP A 34 11.55 -8.65 -4.30
C TRP A 34 10.80 -7.72 -3.34
N VAL A 35 9.75 -8.20 -2.66
CA VAL A 35 9.01 -7.42 -1.66
C VAL A 35 9.87 -7.12 -0.43
N TRP A 36 10.65 -8.09 0.06
CA TRP A 36 11.53 -7.86 1.21
C TRP A 36 12.56 -6.75 0.93
N ASN A 37 13.12 -6.75 -0.29
CA ASN A 37 14.08 -5.75 -0.72
C ASN A 37 13.47 -4.38 -1.08
N TYR A 38 12.14 -4.24 -1.14
CA TYR A 38 11.48 -2.97 -1.48
C TYR A 38 11.92 -1.81 -0.59
N LYS A 39 12.07 -2.04 0.73
CA LYS A 39 12.44 -0.99 1.68
C LYS A 39 13.82 -0.39 1.36
N LEU A 40 14.77 -1.23 0.99
CA LEU A 40 16.14 -0.83 0.63
C LEU A 40 16.20 -0.23 -0.77
N ARG A 41 15.50 -0.84 -1.73
CA ARG A 41 15.60 -0.48 -3.15
C ARG A 41 14.81 0.76 -3.54
N SER A 42 13.57 0.89 -3.05
CA SER A 42 12.58 1.79 -3.67
C SER A 42 12.06 2.84 -2.70
N CYS A 43 12.04 2.57 -1.39
CA CYS A 43 11.49 3.49 -0.41
C CYS A 43 12.19 4.86 -0.42
N MET A 44 13.53 4.87 -0.39
CA MET A 44 14.29 6.13 -0.38
C MET A 44 14.10 6.94 -1.66
N ILE A 45 14.07 6.27 -2.82
CA ILE A 45 13.83 6.92 -4.12
C ILE A 45 12.43 7.54 -4.15
N THR A 46 11.42 6.79 -3.72
CA THR A 46 10.04 7.29 -3.64
C THR A 46 9.94 8.48 -2.69
N LEU A 47 10.58 8.43 -1.51
CA LEU A 47 10.60 9.55 -0.58
C LEU A 47 11.27 10.80 -1.17
N GLY A 48 12.40 10.65 -1.85
CA GLY A 48 13.06 11.76 -2.53
C GLY A 48 12.18 12.42 -3.60
N ARG A 49 11.47 11.62 -4.40
CA ARG A 49 10.50 12.13 -5.39
C ARG A 49 9.33 12.85 -4.73
N LEU A 50 8.83 12.32 -3.61
CA LEU A 50 7.76 12.95 -2.84
C LEU A 50 8.21 14.29 -2.23
N GLN A 51 9.47 14.39 -1.79
CA GLN A 51 10.03 15.66 -1.32
C GLN A 51 10.11 16.71 -2.44
N GLN A 52 10.52 16.30 -3.65
CA GLN A 52 10.51 17.21 -4.81
C GLN A 52 9.09 17.65 -5.17
N ALA A 53 8.12 16.73 -5.08
CA ALA A 53 6.71 17.05 -5.31
C ALA A 53 6.15 18.04 -4.28
N ALA A 54 6.66 18.04 -3.05
CA ALA A 54 6.21 18.96 -2.01
C ALA A 54 6.40 20.45 -2.37
N ALA A 55 7.22 20.77 -3.38
CA ALA A 55 7.36 22.13 -3.89
C ALA A 55 6.10 22.66 -4.60
N HIS A 56 5.27 21.79 -5.16
CA HIS A 56 4.10 22.18 -5.97
C HIS A 56 2.79 21.52 -5.56
N GLN A 57 2.80 20.61 -4.58
CA GLN A 57 1.60 19.95 -4.06
C GLN A 57 1.77 19.59 -2.59
N GLN A 58 0.65 19.49 -1.87
CA GLN A 58 0.68 19.05 -0.48
C GLN A 58 0.97 17.55 -0.38
N VAL A 59 2.07 17.19 0.29
CA VAL A 59 2.49 15.80 0.50
C VAL A 59 2.31 15.42 1.97
N ILE A 60 1.50 14.39 2.23
CA ILE A 60 1.23 13.86 3.58
C ILE A 60 1.79 12.45 3.70
N ILE A 61 2.80 12.24 4.54
CA ILE A 61 3.43 10.93 4.76
C ILE A 61 2.87 10.30 6.04
N LEU A 62 2.19 9.16 5.90
CA LEU A 62 1.57 8.43 7.00
C LEU A 62 2.34 7.13 7.26
N THR A 63 2.78 6.93 8.49
CA THR A 63 3.60 5.76 8.88
C THR A 63 2.82 4.70 9.65
N SER A 64 1.59 5.01 10.10
CA SER A 64 0.77 4.11 10.90
C SER A 64 -0.70 4.07 10.49
N ARG A 65 -1.36 2.95 10.80
CA ARG A 65 -2.82 2.79 10.60
C ARG A 65 -3.64 3.80 11.40
N ARG A 66 -3.14 4.26 12.56
CA ARG A 66 -3.80 5.29 13.37
C ARG A 66 -3.81 6.63 12.63
N GLN A 67 -2.67 7.05 12.10
CA GLN A 67 -2.56 8.28 11.31
C GLN A 67 -3.45 8.25 10.07
N VAL A 68 -3.56 7.10 9.39
CA VAL A 68 -4.51 6.92 8.27
C VAL A 68 -5.95 7.16 8.72
N LYS A 69 -6.38 6.54 9.82
CA LYS A 69 -7.75 6.73 10.35
C LYS A 69 -8.02 8.18 10.75
N GLU A 70 -7.05 8.83 11.37
CA GLU A 70 -7.14 10.23 11.79
C GLU A 70 -7.26 11.16 10.58
N LEU A 71 -6.43 10.94 9.55
CA LEU A 71 -6.53 11.68 8.31
C LEU A 71 -7.89 11.48 7.63
N LEU A 72 -8.39 10.24 7.53
CA LEU A 72 -9.71 9.96 6.95
C LEU A 72 -10.85 10.63 7.72
N ARG A 73 -10.79 10.67 9.06
CA ARG A 73 -11.75 11.42 9.88
C ARG A 73 -11.73 12.91 9.56
N SER A 74 -10.55 13.48 9.30
CA SER A 74 -10.42 14.89 8.92
C SER A 74 -11.04 15.24 7.54
N PHE A 75 -11.26 14.23 6.69
CA PHE A 75 -11.97 14.39 5.40
C PHE A 75 -13.46 14.12 5.53
N ALA A 76 -13.89 13.23 6.43
CA ALA A 76 -15.30 12.91 6.65
C ALA A 76 -16.13 14.12 7.12
N GLY A 77 -15.51 15.11 7.77
CA GLY A 77 -16.16 16.39 8.11
C GLY A 77 -16.16 17.44 7.00
N ARG A 78 -15.35 17.26 5.94
CA ARG A 78 -15.17 18.22 4.83
C ARG A 78 -16.06 17.93 3.62
N GLY A 79 -16.54 16.69 3.47
CA GLY A 79 -17.33 16.24 2.32
C GLY A 79 -18.84 16.49 2.39
N ARG A 80 -19.34 17.39 3.25
CA ARG A 80 -20.77 17.80 3.28
C ARG A 80 -21.05 19.16 2.64
N ALA A 81 -20.03 19.83 2.11
CA ALA A 81 -20.17 21.08 1.36
C ALA A 81 -19.66 20.89 -0.06
N MET A 82 -20.37 20.09 -0.85
CA MET A 82 -20.36 20.14 -2.31
C MET A 82 -21.64 19.50 -2.84
#